data_AF-A0A934H5I6-F1
#
_entry.id   AF-A0A934H5I6-F1
#
_cell.length_a   1.000
_cell.length_b   1.000
_cell.length_c   1.000
_cell.angle_alpha   90.00
_cell.angle_beta   90.00
_cell.angle_gamma   90.00
#
_symmetry.space_group_name_H-M   'P 1'
#
loop_
_entity.id
_entity.type
_entity.pdbx_description
1 polymer ?
#
loop_
_entity_poly.entity_id
_entity_poly.type
_entity_poly.pdbx_seq_one_letter_code
_entity_poly.pdbx_strand_id
1 'polypeptide(L)'
;MKNTFSVQVNQNGSIALPKKLLAENRIREGETLNLFDLGDGVFVMSARRSRVDAIANQLAQEWRDSGETLESMLAELRIVRDSSER
;
A
#
# COMPACT_ATOMS: atom_id res chain seq x y z
N MET A 1 10.30 -2.65 15.82
CA MET A 1 11.70 -2.21 15.67
C MET A 1 11.81 -1.32 14.44
N LYS A 2 12.45 -0.16 14.54
CA LYS A 2 12.62 0.77 13.43
C LYS A 2 13.76 0.27 12.53
N ASN A 3 13.45 -0.54 11.52
CA ASN A 3 14.42 -0.98 10.52
C ASN A 3 14.53 0.10 9.42
N THR A 4 15.18 1.22 9.72
CA THR A 4 15.55 2.21 8.71
C THR A 4 16.85 1.75 8.04
N PHE A 5 16.83 1.61 6.72
CA PHE A 5 18.02 1.34 5.93
C PHE A 5 18.33 2.57 5.09
N SER A 6 19.55 3.09 5.21
CA SER A 6 20.06 4.07 4.25
C SER A 6 20.52 3.34 2.99
N VAL A 7 19.98 3.72 1.84
CA VAL A 7 20.37 3.20 0.53
C VAL A 7 20.85 4.35 -0.36
N GLN A 8 21.69 4.04 -1.33
CA GLN A 8 22.19 5.00 -2.29
C GLN A 8 21.63 4.69 -3.67
N VAL A 9 21.26 5.76 -4.39
CA VAL A 9 20.93 5.68 -5.81
C VAL A 9 22.23 5.57 -6.60
N ASN A 10 22.37 4.48 -7.34
CA ASN A 10 23.51 4.21 -8.20
C ASN A 10 23.28 4.82 -9.60
N GLN A 11 24.18 4.49 -10.54
CA GLN A 11 24.01 4.84 -11.93
C GLN A 11 22.66 4.35 -12.47
N ASN A 12 22.07 5.15 -13.35
CA ASN A 12 20.79 4.89 -14.01
C ASN A 12 19.60 4.74 -13.04
N GLY A 13 19.67 5.32 -11.84
CA GLY A 13 18.55 5.33 -10.90
C GLY A 13 18.32 4.02 -10.14
N SER A 14 19.24 3.06 -10.25
CA SER A 14 19.11 1.76 -9.56
C SER A 14 19.40 1.88 -8.07
N ILE A 15 18.63 1.17 -7.24
CA ILE A 15 18.88 1.04 -5.80
C ILE A 15 19.16 -0.42 -5.46
N ALA A 16 20.21 -0.66 -4.66
CA ALA A 16 20.50 -1.99 -4.15
C ALA A 16 19.75 -2.20 -2.83
N LEU A 17 18.88 -3.21 -2.77
CA LEU A 17 18.19 -3.56 -1.54
C LEU A 17 19.16 -4.25 -0.56
N PRO A 18 19.20 -3.83 0.72
CA PRO A 18 20.03 -4.50 1.72
C PRO A 18 19.68 -5.99 1.87
N LYS A 19 20.69 -6.85 2.00
CA LYS A 19 20.51 -8.31 2.12
C LYS A 19 19.53 -8.72 3.22
N LYS A 20 19.55 -8.01 4.35
CA LYS A 20 18.63 -8.24 5.48
C LYS A 20 17.16 -7.99 5.08
N LEU A 21 16.90 -6.92 4.32
CA LEU A 21 15.56 -6.58 3.84
C LEU A 21 15.04 -7.62 2.84
N LEU A 22 15.91 -8.12 1.94
CA LEU A 22 15.57 -9.21 1.03
C LEU A 22 15.17 -10.49 1.79
N ALA A 23 15.98 -10.90 2.78
CA ALA A 23 15.74 -12.11 3.56
C ALA A 23 14.47 -12.04 4.42
N GLU A 24 14.26 -10.94 5.14
CA GLU A 24 13.09 -10.75 6.01
C GLU A 24 11.76 -10.74 5.22
N ASN A 25 11.79 -10.25 3.98
CA ASN A 25 10.61 -10.12 3.13
C ASN A 25 10.51 -11.20 2.05
N ARG A 26 11.43 -12.18 2.03
CA ARG A 26 11.50 -13.28 1.06
C ARG A 26 11.49 -12.81 -0.41
N ILE A 27 12.05 -11.63 -0.66
CA ILE A 27 12.16 -11.05 -2.01
C ILE A 27 13.25 -11.80 -2.77
N ARG A 28 12.94 -12.22 -4.00
CA ARG A 28 13.88 -12.94 -4.86
C ARG A 28 14.33 -12.08 -6.04
N GLU A 29 15.45 -12.47 -6.63
CA GLU A 29 15.92 -11.87 -7.88
C GLU A 29 14.86 -12.02 -8.99
N GLY A 30 14.68 -10.97 -9.78
CA GLY A 30 13.66 -10.91 -10.84
C GLY A 30 12.23 -10.62 -10.34
N GLU A 31 12.00 -10.53 -9.03
CA GLU A 31 10.69 -10.21 -8.48
C GLU A 31 10.36 -8.72 -8.64
N THR A 32 9.15 -8.42 -9.10
CA THR A 32 8.66 -7.05 -9.26
C THR A 32 8.08 -6.52 -7.95
N LEU A 33 8.52 -5.33 -7.55
CA LEU A 33 8.00 -4.60 -6.40
C LEU A 33 7.21 -3.38 -6.88
N ASN A 34 6.21 -2.97 -6.11
CA ASN A 34 5.48 -1.73 -6.38
C ASN A 34 6.16 -0.57 -5.68
N LEU A 35 6.38 0.54 -6.39
CA LEU A 35 6.87 1.79 -5.85
C LEU A 35 5.75 2.84 -5.97
N PHE A 36 5.29 3.33 -4.82
CA PHE A 36 4.28 4.38 -4.72
C PHE A 36 4.98 5.70 -4.39
N ASP A 37 4.67 6.73 -5.17
CA ASP A 37 5.02 8.11 -4.86
C ASP A 37 3.88 8.71 -4.02
N LEU A 38 4.20 9.18 -2.82
CA LEU A 38 3.24 9.82 -1.92
C LEU A 38 3.36 11.36 -1.93
N GLY A 39 4.24 11.92 -2.76
CA GLY A 39 4.60 13.34 -2.72
C GLY A 39 5.65 13.68 -1.67
N ASP A 40 6.13 14.92 -1.66
CA ASP A 40 7.08 15.47 -0.69
C ASP A 40 8.38 14.66 -0.52
N GLY A 41 8.79 13.95 -1.57
CA GLY A 41 9.99 13.09 -1.56
C GLY A 41 9.81 11.79 -0.77
N VAL A 42 8.57 11.43 -0.40
CA VAL A 42 8.24 10.20 0.31
C VAL A 42 7.83 9.11 -0.69
N PHE A 43 8.57 8.01 -0.67
CA PHE A 43 8.28 6.84 -1.49
C PHE A 43 8.02 5.62 -0.62
N VAL A 44 7.01 4.83 -0.99
CA VAL A 44 6.71 3.55 -0.34
C VAL A 44 6.94 2.42 -1.32
N MET A 45 7.78 1.48 -0.94
CA MET A 45 8.02 0.26 -1.71
C MET A 45 7.34 -0.92 -1.04
N SER A 46 6.62 -1.73 -1.82
CA SER A 46 5.95 -2.93 -1.30
C SER A 46 6.22 -4.16 -2.17
N ALA A 47 6.60 -5.25 -1.50
CA ALA A 47 6.72 -6.59 -2.08
C ALA A 47 5.39 -7.35 -2.15
N ARG A 48 4.36 -6.85 -1.46
CA ARG A 48 3.04 -7.45 -1.48
C ARG A 48 2.32 -7.03 -2.75
N ARG A 49 1.63 -7.96 -3.42
CA ARG A 49 0.49 -7.58 -4.27
C ARG A 49 -0.46 -6.75 -3.42
N SER A 50 -0.95 -5.65 -3.98
CA SER A 50 -1.98 -4.83 -3.34
C SER A 50 -3.09 -5.75 -2.82
N ARG A 51 -3.26 -5.79 -1.50
CA ARG A 51 -4.43 -6.45 -0.88
C ARG A 51 -5.60 -5.48 -0.74
N VAL A 52 -5.42 -4.21 -1.12
CA VAL A 52 -6.48 -3.20 -1.06
C VAL A 52 -7.66 -3.69 -1.89
N ASP A 53 -7.41 -4.20 -3.09
CA ASP A 53 -8.48 -4.72 -3.95
C ASP A 53 -9.17 -5.94 -3.31
N ALA A 54 -8.40 -6.86 -2.72
CA ALA A 54 -8.95 -8.04 -2.06
C ALA A 54 -9.78 -7.69 -0.82
N ILE A 55 -9.31 -6.74 -0.02
CA ILE A 55 -9.99 -6.25 1.19
C ILE A 55 -11.23 -5.43 0.80
N ALA A 56 -11.13 -4.55 -0.20
CA ALA A 56 -12.24 -3.78 -0.72
C ALA A 56 -13.35 -4.70 -1.27
N ASN A 57 -12.97 -5.75 -1.99
CA ASN A 57 -13.92 -6.74 -2.48
C ASN A 57 -14.58 -7.53 -1.33
N GLN A 58 -13.84 -7.84 -0.26
CA GLN A 58 -14.39 -8.50 0.92
C GLN A 58 -15.39 -7.59 1.65
N LEU A 59 -15.03 -6.33 1.92
CA LEU A 59 -15.92 -5.35 2.55
C LEU A 59 -17.16 -5.08 1.70
N ALA A 60 -17.00 -4.92 0.38
CA ALA A 60 -18.13 -4.76 -0.52
C ALA A 60 -19.06 -5.98 -0.54
N GLN A 61 -18.54 -7.19 -0.28
CA GLN A 61 -19.37 -8.38 -0.14
C GLN A 61 -20.12 -8.36 1.19
N GLU A 62 -19.44 -8.13 2.31
CA GLU A 62 -20.04 -8.08 3.65
C GLU A 62 -21.16 -7.02 3.75
N TRP A 63 -20.97 -5.85 3.12
CA TRP A 63 -21.98 -4.79 3.09
C TRP A 63 -23.18 -5.11 2.19
N ARG A 64 -22.95 -5.78 1.05
CA ARG A 64 -24.08 -6.28 0.22
C ARG A 64 -24.89 -7.32 0.97
N ASP A 65 -24.22 -8.20 1.71
CA ASP A 65 -24.88 -9.24 2.51
C ASP A 65 -25.67 -8.64 3.69
N SER A 66 -25.30 -7.44 4.17
CA SER A 66 -26.05 -6.69 5.19
C SER A 66 -27.17 -5.81 4.61
N GLY A 67 -27.36 -5.79 3.28
CA GLY A 67 -28.40 -4.99 2.62
C GLY A 67 -28.03 -3.52 2.39
N GLU A 68 -26.77 -3.14 2.56
CA GLU A 68 -26.31 -1.78 2.27
C GLU A 68 -26.29 -1.51 0.77
N THR A 69 -26.69 -0.29 0.39
CA THR A 69 -26.65 0.18 -1.00
C THR A 69 -25.41 1.01 -1.28
N LEU A 70 -25.01 1.10 -2.55
CA LEU A 70 -23.88 1.94 -2.96
C LEU A 70 -24.08 3.40 -2.54
N GLU A 71 -25.31 3.90 -2.60
CA GLU A 71 -25.69 5.26 -2.20
C GLU A 71 -25.47 5.49 -0.70
N SER A 72 -25.88 4.53 0.15
CA SER A 72 -25.65 4.56 1.60
C SER A 72 -24.15 4.58 1.91
N MET A 73 -23.40 3.68 1.26
CA MET A 73 -21.95 3.55 1.45
C MET A 73 -21.17 4.81 1.04
N LEU A 74 -21.53 5.44 -0.08
CA LEU A 74 -20.88 6.67 -0.54
C LEU A 74 -21.23 7.88 0.33
N ALA A 75 -22.43 7.92 0.91
CA ALA A 75 -22.82 8.94 1.87
C ALA A 75 -21.95 8.86 3.14
N GLU A 76 -21.79 7.65 3.69
CA GLU A 76 -20.99 7.42 4.88
C GLU A 76 -19.50 7.71 4.64
N LEU A 77 -18.95 7.27 3.49
CA LEU A 77 -17.56 7.55 3.12
C LEU A 77 -17.27 9.05 3.03
N ARG A 78 -18.24 9.86 2.59
CA ARG A 78 -18.10 11.31 2.54
C ARG A 78 -18.04 11.92 3.94
N ILE A 79 -18.90 11.47 4.86
CA ILE A 79 -18.89 11.91 6.26
C ILE A 79 -17.53 11.61 6.91
N VAL A 80 -17.02 10.38 6.73
CA VAL A 80 -15.73 9.98 7.28
C VAL A 80 -14.58 10.81 6.72
N ARG A 81 -14.54 11.05 5.40
CA ARG A 81 -13.50 11.89 4.79
C ARG A 81 -13.52 13.32 5.32
N ASP A 82 -14.70 13.93 5.39
CA ASP A 82 -14.87 15.30 5.88
C ASP A 82 -14.49 15.43 7.38
N SER A 83 -14.60 14.33 8.14
CA SER A 83 -14.16 14.26 9.54
C SER A 83 -12.66 13.98 9.73
N SER A 84 -12.02 13.39 8.73
CA SER A 84 -10.58 13.04 8.75
C SER A 84 -9.68 14.22 8.33
N GLU A 85 -10.27 15.19 7.62
CA GLU A 85 -9.61 16.42 7.16
C GLU A 85 -9.67 17.57 8.18
N ARG A 86 -10.09 17.30 9.42
CA ARG A 86 -10.10 18.23 10.56
C ARG A 86 -9.08 17.83 11.61
#